data_AF-A0A7E6EG77-F1
#
_entry.id   AF-A0A7E6EG77-F1
#
_cell.length_a   1.000
_cell.length_b   1.000
_cell.length_c   1.000
_cell.angle_alpha   90.00
_cell.angle_beta   90.00
_cell.angle_gamma   90.00
#
_symmetry.space_group_name_H-M   'P 1'
#
loop_
_entity.id
_entity.type
_entity.pdbx_description
1 polymer ?
#
loop_
_entity_poly.entity_id
_entity_poly.type
_entity_poly.pdbx_seq_one_letter_code
_entity_poly.pdbx_strand_id
1 'polypeptide(L)'
;MLQVDPEMRFSAAEVLDHPWVANDTAKDNKLHVAKELNQYFTRTKKPKDGLAVIASTALDKGSKYFRGRGAFTVHPKQDEVF
;
A
#
# COMPACT_ATOMS: atom_id res chain seq x y z
N MET A 1 -5.35 4.37 7.87
CA MET A 1 -4.76 3.47 6.85
C MET A 1 -3.24 3.31 6.97
N LEU A 2 -2.44 4.38 7.06
CA LEU A 2 -0.97 4.27 7.14
C LEU A 2 -0.44 4.26 8.60
N GLN A 3 -1.07 3.49 9.48
CA GLN A 3 -0.58 3.28 10.85
C GLN A 3 0.44 2.15 10.88
N VAL A 4 1.53 2.32 11.65
CA VAL A 4 2.58 1.31 11.84
C VAL A 4 2.02 0.12 12.60
N ASP A 5 1.31 0.40 13.69
CA ASP A 5 0.56 -0.59 14.46
C ASP A 5 -0.63 -1.11 13.64
N PRO A 6 -0.71 -2.43 13.35
CA PRO A 6 -1.82 -3.02 12.64
C PRO A 6 -3.17 -2.89 13.36
N GLU A 7 -3.19 -2.96 14.70
CA GLU A 7 -4.46 -2.95 15.47
C GLU A 7 -5.12 -1.57 15.46
N MET A 8 -4.30 -0.52 15.32
CA MET A 8 -4.77 0.86 15.19
C MET A 8 -5.08 1.25 13.73
N ARG A 9 -4.86 0.35 12.76
CA ARG A 9 -5.11 0.62 11.35
C ARG A 9 -6.57 0.35 11.03
N PHE A 10 -7.23 1.33 10.42
CA PHE A 10 -8.59 1.16 9.90
C PHE A 10 -8.71 -0.10 9.02
N SER A 11 -9.70 -0.91 9.38
CA SER A 11 -10.24 -2.00 8.58
C SER A 11 -10.92 -1.49 7.32
N ALA A 12 -11.22 -2.39 6.38
CA ALA A 12 -11.92 -2.02 5.15
C ALA A 12 -13.31 -1.41 5.43
N ALA A 13 -14.04 -1.93 6.42
CA ALA A 13 -15.35 -1.41 6.80
C ALA A 13 -15.24 0.02 7.34
N GLU A 14 -14.31 0.27 8.27
CA GLU A 14 -14.08 1.61 8.83
C GLU A 14 -13.62 2.63 7.78
N VAL A 15 -12.88 2.21 6.75
CA VAL A 15 -12.52 3.08 5.62
C VAL A 15 -13.77 3.47 4.82
N LEU A 16 -14.70 2.55 4.59
CA LEU A 16 -15.94 2.85 3.87
C LEU A 16 -16.84 3.80 4.64
N ASP A 17 -16.88 3.67 5.98
CA ASP A 17 -17.66 4.56 6.86
C ASP A 17 -17.00 5.93 7.08
N HIS A 18 -15.73 6.10 6.69
CA HIS A 18 -15.01 7.34 6.91
C HIS A 18 -15.62 8.49 6.08
N PRO A 19 -15.85 9.69 6.64
CA PRO A 19 -16.56 10.78 5.94
C PRO A 19 -15.98 11.19 4.58
N TRP A 20 -14.66 11.06 4.39
CA TRP A 20 -14.01 11.34 3.11
C TRP A 20 -14.38 10.35 2.00
N VAL A 21 -14.79 9.13 2.36
CA VAL A 21 -15.21 8.05 1.44
C VAL A 21 -16.74 7.95 1.39
N ALA A 22 -17.39 7.92 2.57
CA ALA A 22 -18.83 7.74 2.70
C ALA A 22 -19.64 8.92 2.16
N ASN A 23 -19.18 10.15 2.45
CA ASN A 23 -19.88 11.34 2.00
C ASN A 23 -19.27 11.76 0.68
N ASP A 24 -20.05 11.70 -0.41
CA ASP A 24 -19.68 12.23 -1.72
C ASP A 24 -19.65 13.77 -1.70
N THR A 25 -18.72 14.28 -0.92
CA THR A 25 -18.50 15.69 -0.58
C THR A 25 -17.15 16.15 -1.10
N ALA A 26 -16.50 15.31 -1.92
CA ALA A 26 -15.27 15.65 -2.60
C ALA A 26 -15.52 16.91 -3.42
N LYS A 27 -14.88 18.02 -3.01
CA LYS A 27 -14.87 19.24 -3.81
C LYS A 27 -14.18 18.90 -5.13
N ASP A 28 -14.80 19.25 -6.26
CA ASP A 28 -14.21 19.12 -7.60
C ASP A 28 -13.12 20.19 -7.81
N ASN A 29 -12.13 20.18 -6.92
CA ASN A 29 -10.94 20.99 -7.01
C ASN A 29 -9.99 20.24 -7.94
N LYS A 30 -9.77 20.78 -9.14
CA LYS A 30 -8.85 20.18 -10.11
C LYS A 30 -7.44 20.10 -9.53
N LEU A 31 -7.01 18.90 -9.13
CA LEU A 31 -5.67 18.65 -8.64
C LEU A 31 -4.69 18.53 -9.81
N HIS A 32 -3.69 19.40 -9.86
CA HIS A 32 -2.65 19.38 -10.88
C HIS A 32 -1.53 18.39 -10.52
N VAL A 33 -1.83 17.09 -10.54
CA VAL A 33 -0.88 16.01 -10.16
C VAL A 33 -0.21 15.31 -11.35
N ALA A 34 -0.56 15.73 -12.58
CA ALA A 34 -0.14 15.03 -13.78
C ALA A 34 1.38 15.01 -13.98
N LYS A 35 2.08 16.08 -13.56
CA LYS A 35 3.54 16.19 -13.70
C LYS A 35 4.24 15.17 -12.81
N GLU A 36 3.84 15.11 -11.55
CA GLU A 36 4.37 14.24 -10.52
C GLU A 36 4.12 12.77 -10.88
N LEU A 37 2.91 12.46 -11.36
CA LEU A 37 2.58 11.11 -11.83
C LEU A 37 3.51 10.65 -12.96
N ASN A 38 3.79 11.51 -13.95
CA ASN A 38 4.68 11.15 -15.06
C ASN A 38 6.16 11.09 -14.65
N GLN A 39 6.57 11.88 -13.65
CA GLN A 39 7.95 11.91 -13.17
C GLN A 39 8.31 10.69 -12.32
N TYR A 40 7.42 10.29 -11.41
CA TYR A 40 7.71 9.26 -10.41
C TYR A 40 7.14 7.88 -10.76
N PHE A 41 6.15 7.78 -11.64
CA PHE A 41 5.53 6.50 -12.01
C PHE A 41 5.80 6.17 -13.48
N THR A 42 6.29 4.95 -13.71
CA THR A 42 6.46 4.44 -15.07
C THR A 42 5.08 4.12 -15.65
N ARG A 43 4.59 4.97 -16.56
CA ARG A 43 3.46 4.60 -17.42
C ARG A 43 3.97 3.63 -18.47
N THR A 44 3.66 2.34 -18.33
CA THR A 44 3.99 1.36 -19.37
C THR A 44 3.31 1.83 -20.67
N LYS A 45 4.11 2.20 -21.68
CA LYS A 45 3.65 2.84 -22.93
C LYS A 45 2.68 2.01 -23.77
N LYS A 46 2.43 0.76 -23.38
CA LYS A 46 1.47 -0.13 -24.02
C LYS A 46 0.54 -0.66 -22.93
N PRO A 47 -0.77 -0.39 -22.99
CA PRO A 47 -1.70 -1.11 -22.15
C PRO A 47 -1.68 -2.55 -22.68
N LYS A 48 -1.13 -3.49 -21.90
CA LYS A 48 -1.63 -4.86 -21.99
C LYS A 48 -2.95 -4.82 -21.23
N ASP A 49 -4.00 -4.37 -21.92
CA ASP A 49 -5.38 -4.10 -21.46
C ASP A 49 -5.85 -5.10 -20.40
N GLY A 50 -5.62 -4.84 -19.10
CA GLY A 50 -5.99 -5.74 -17.98
C GLY A 50 -5.38 -7.16 -18.01
N LEU A 51 -4.95 -7.66 -19.17
CA LEU A 51 -4.54 -9.02 -19.45
C LEU A 51 -3.24 -9.35 -18.73
N ALA A 52 -2.35 -8.36 -18.57
CA ALA A 52 -1.15 -8.56 -17.75
C ALA A 52 -1.49 -8.87 -16.28
N VAL A 53 -2.60 -8.33 -15.76
CA VAL A 53 -3.06 -8.63 -14.39
C VAL A 53 -3.63 -10.04 -14.34
N ILE A 54 -4.49 -10.40 -15.30
CA ILE A 54 -5.12 -11.73 -15.37
C ILE A 54 -4.09 -12.85 -15.62
N ALA A 55 -3.14 -12.62 -16.52
CA ALA A 55 -2.10 -13.58 -16.85
C ALA A 55 -1.03 -13.69 -15.75
N SER A 56 -0.96 -12.74 -14.82
CA SER A 56 -0.04 -12.83 -13.69
C SER A 56 -0.54 -13.83 -12.66
N THR A 57 0.30 -14.81 -12.36
CA THR A 57 0.01 -15.86 -11.37
C THR A 57 0.78 -15.61 -10.08
N ALA A 58 0.52 -16.42 -9.04
CA ALA A 58 1.30 -16.37 -7.82
C ALA A 58 2.77 -16.76 -8.03
N LEU A 59 3.06 -17.62 -9.02
CA LEU A 59 4.41 -18.12 -9.33
C LEU A 59 5.29 -17.04 -9.97
N ASP A 60 4.69 -16.04 -10.63
CA ASP A 60 5.42 -14.95 -11.27
C ASP A 60 5.94 -13.89 -10.27
N LYS A 61 5.54 -14.00 -8.99
CA LYS A 61 5.84 -13.01 -7.95
C LYS A 61 7.07 -13.43 -7.13
N GLY A 62 8.21 -12.82 -7.42
CA GLY A 62 9.40 -12.89 -6.55
C GLY A 62 9.37 -11.86 -5.40
N SER A 63 10.20 -12.06 -4.38
CA SER A 63 10.43 -11.04 -3.34
C SER A 63 11.06 -9.78 -3.96
N LYS A 64 10.43 -8.63 -3.73
CA LYS A 64 10.93 -7.31 -4.17
C LYS A 64 11.65 -6.54 -3.06
N TYR A 65 11.59 -7.05 -1.83
CA TYR A 65 12.13 -6.38 -0.66
C TYR A 65 13.25 -7.24 -0.10
N PHE A 66 14.47 -6.73 -0.15
CA PHE A 66 15.61 -7.33 0.51
C PHE A 66 16.07 -6.36 1.59
N ARG A 67 15.86 -6.73 2.87
CA ARG A 67 16.55 -6.03 3.96
C ARG A 67 18.00 -6.47 3.91
N GLY A 68 18.94 -5.53 3.84
CA GLY A 68 20.37 -5.85 3.88
C GLY A 68 20.70 -6.73 5.08
N ARG A 69 21.79 -7.51 5.00
CA ARG A 69 22.21 -8.41 6.10
C ARG A 69 22.71 -7.56 7.29
N GLY A 70 21.80 -7.15 8.16
CA GLY A 70 22.09 -6.60 9.48
C GLY A 70 21.77 -7.64 10.54
N ALA A 71 22.69 -7.84 11.50
CA ALA A 71 22.52 -8.77 12.61
C ALA A 71 21.21 -8.47 13.35
N PHE A 72 20.26 -9.40 13.28
CA PHE A 72 19.04 -9.35 14.07
C PHE A 72 19.45 -9.65 15.52
N THR A 73 19.72 -8.62 16.32
CA THR A 73 19.58 -8.75 17.76
C THR A 73 18.09 -8.97 17.99
N VAL A 74 17.71 -10.25 18.11
CA VAL A 74 16.47 -10.66 18.73
C VAL A 74 16.44 -9.90 20.06
N HIS A 75 15.60 -8.88 20.19
CA HIS A 75 15.24 -8.44 21.53
C HIS A 75 14.47 -9.61 22.12
N PRO A 76 15.00 -10.31 23.15
CA PRO A 76 14.20 -11.31 23.82
C PRO A 76 12.96 -10.61 24.34
N LYS A 77 11.79 -11.17 24.03
CA LYS A 77 10.57 -10.86 24.79
C LYS A 77 10.96 -10.96 26.26
N GLN A 78 10.82 -9.86 26.99
CA GLN A 78 10.67 -9.94 28.43
C GLN A 78 9.31 -10.59 28.67
N ASP A 79 9.30 -11.92 28.56
CA ASP A 79 8.41 -12.71 29.39
C ASP A 79 9.08 -12.72 30.77
N GLU A 80 8.29 -12.32 31.79
CA GLU A 80 8.45 -12.42 33.24
C GLU A 80 8.02 -11.08 33.90
N VAL A 81 7.16 -11.01 34.93
CA VAL A 81 6.64 -12.00 35.87
C VAL A 81 5.62 -11.30 36.82
N PHE A 82 4.63 -12.08 37.29
CA PHE A 82 3.57 -11.83 38.31
C PHE A 82 2.41 -10.88 37.98
#